data_AF-A0A939MEK4-F1
#
_entry.id   AF-A0A939MEK4-F1
#
_cell.length_a   1.000
_cell.length_b   1.000
_cell.length_c   1.000
_cell.angle_alpha   90.00
_cell.angle_beta   90.00
_cell.angle_gamma   90.00
#
_symmetry.space_group_name_H-M   'P 1'
#
loop_
_entity.id
_entity.type
_entity.pdbx_description
1 polymer ?
#
loop_
_entity_poly.entity_id
_entity_poly.type
_entity_poly.pdbx_seq_one_letter_code
_entity_poly.pdbx_strand_id
1 'polypeptide(L)'
;MKVDFTGVVTSFDGIPPGDFFMSDLRSGGAFGLCVAIADNKKAALSLPSANSKDRAWIQVGGLTHQTFIHFPDAVLRLKLSSFTAVVTGAGLICVGTQRFIRGYEQQGFQYSTFNVESGAMDQIAEHEGVQFSQWSAGIIIDGKFEELYSFPSIRSGP
;
A
#
# COMPACT_ATOMS: atom_id res chain seq x y z
N MET A 1 -23.21 23.58 8.68
CA MET A 1 -21.84 23.06 8.82
C MET A 1 -21.91 21.57 8.52
N LYS A 2 -21.36 21.11 7.39
CA LYS A 2 -21.35 19.69 7.02
C LYS A 2 -19.95 19.18 7.27
N VAL A 3 -19.78 18.42 8.34
CA VAL A 3 -18.56 17.66 8.59
C VAL A 3 -18.75 16.35 7.86
N ASP A 4 -18.05 16.17 6.75
CA ASP A 4 -18.06 14.92 5.99
C ASP A 4 -16.89 14.07 6.48
N PHE A 5 -17.18 13.12 7.38
CA PHE A 5 -16.25 12.06 7.73
C PHE A 5 -16.59 10.83 6.89
N THR A 6 -16.23 10.87 5.61
CA THR A 6 -16.28 9.70 4.71
C THR A 6 -15.18 8.68 5.00
N GLY A 7 -14.28 8.95 5.95
CA GLY A 7 -13.27 8.01 6.43
C GLY A 7 -13.66 7.40 7.77
N VAL A 8 -13.96 6.09 7.79
CA VAL A 8 -14.23 5.39 9.04
C VAL A 8 -12.92 5.23 9.81
N VAL A 9 -12.91 5.74 11.03
CA VAL A 9 -11.83 5.54 11.99
C VAL A 9 -12.01 4.18 12.67
N THR A 10 -11.01 3.30 12.59
CA THR A 10 -11.12 1.93 13.13
C THR A 10 -9.85 1.50 13.91
N SER A 11 -9.89 0.28 14.48
CA SER A 11 -8.71 -0.45 14.97
C SER A 11 -8.26 -1.47 13.92
N PHE A 12 -6.95 -1.76 13.88
CA PHE A 12 -6.35 -2.51 12.75
C PHE A 12 -6.85 -3.95 12.68
N ASP A 13 -7.25 -4.50 13.84
CA ASP A 13 -7.88 -5.81 13.95
C ASP A 13 -9.13 -5.93 13.07
N GLY A 14 -9.83 -4.82 12.82
CA GLY A 14 -11.03 -4.75 11.98
C GLY A 14 -10.78 -4.66 10.47
N ILE A 15 -9.54 -4.50 10.01
CA ILE A 15 -9.23 -4.35 8.58
C ILE A 15 -8.99 -5.73 7.92
N PRO A 16 -9.67 -6.06 6.82
CA PRO A 16 -9.33 -7.22 5.99
C PRO A 16 -7.92 -7.10 5.37
N PRO A 17 -7.14 -8.20 5.26
CA PRO A 17 -5.97 -8.23 4.40
C PRO A 17 -6.34 -7.86 2.95
N GLY A 18 -5.53 -7.03 2.31
CA GLY A 18 -5.78 -6.47 0.97
C GLY A 18 -6.32 -5.04 0.99
N ASP A 19 -6.83 -4.58 2.13
CA ASP A 19 -7.42 -3.24 2.23
C ASP A 19 -6.37 -2.18 2.56
N PHE A 20 -6.59 -0.99 1.99
CA PHE A 20 -5.75 0.19 2.23
C PHE A 20 -6.16 0.97 3.47
N PHE A 21 -5.18 1.60 4.11
CA PHE A 21 -5.40 2.47 5.25
C PHE A 21 -4.47 3.68 5.23
N MET A 22 -4.84 4.72 5.98
CA MET A 22 -3.99 5.88 6.27
C MET A 22 -3.92 6.11 7.78
N SER A 23 -2.74 5.97 8.38
CA SER A 23 -2.45 6.24 9.79
C SER A 23 -1.69 7.57 9.95
N ASP A 24 -1.51 8.07 11.17
CA ASP A 24 -0.84 9.36 11.45
C ASP A 24 -1.38 10.57 10.66
N LEU A 25 -2.68 10.87 10.85
CA LEU A 25 -3.38 11.96 10.15
C LEU A 25 -2.81 13.37 10.40
N ARG A 26 -1.97 13.56 11.42
CA ARG A 26 -1.44 14.87 11.81
C ARG A 26 -0.37 15.38 10.87
N SER A 27 0.33 14.50 10.18
CA SER A 27 1.45 14.81 9.29
C SER A 27 1.10 14.68 7.80
N GLY A 28 -0.18 14.52 7.47
CA GLY A 28 -0.65 14.17 6.12
C GLY A 28 -0.74 12.66 5.86
N GLY A 29 -0.44 11.83 6.86
CA GLY A 29 -0.72 10.40 6.84
C GLY A 29 0.42 9.53 6.32
N ALA A 30 0.67 8.41 6.99
CA ALA A 30 1.35 7.25 6.41
C ALA A 30 0.29 6.35 5.75
N PHE A 31 0.43 6.10 4.46
CA PHE A 31 -0.45 5.21 3.71
C PHE A 31 0.09 3.77 3.76
N GLY A 32 -0.79 2.78 3.78
CA GLY A 32 -0.38 1.39 3.90
C GLY A 32 -1.42 0.40 3.40
N LEU A 33 -1.00 -0.86 3.40
CA LEU A 33 -1.81 -2.02 3.04
C LEU A 33 -1.87 -2.97 4.24
N CYS A 34 -3.05 -3.45 4.61
CA CYS A 34 -3.18 -4.54 5.56
C CYS A 34 -2.77 -5.85 4.88
N VAL A 35 -1.77 -6.55 5.44
CA VAL A 35 -1.24 -7.79 4.87
C VAL A 35 -1.25 -8.92 5.89
N ALA A 36 -1.22 -10.16 5.39
CA ALA A 36 -1.07 -11.36 6.19
C ALA A 36 0.31 -11.97 5.93
N ILE A 37 1.08 -12.16 7.01
CA ILE A 37 2.35 -12.90 6.99
C ILE A 37 2.09 -14.37 7.38
N ALA A 38 3.16 -15.18 7.47
CA ALA A 38 3.07 -16.58 7.89
C ALA A 38 2.19 -16.76 9.15
N ASP A 39 1.49 -17.89 9.21
CA ASP A 39 0.48 -18.22 10.23
C ASP A 39 -0.77 -17.31 10.25
N ASN A 40 -1.07 -16.63 9.13
CA ASN A 40 -2.18 -15.67 9.01
C ASN A 40 -2.14 -14.52 10.02
N LYS A 41 -0.95 -14.18 10.53
CA LYS A 41 -0.78 -13.02 11.40
C LYS A 41 -0.91 -11.74 10.57
N LYS A 42 -1.74 -10.81 11.04
CA LYS A 42 -1.86 -9.50 10.39
C LYS A 42 -0.60 -8.67 10.61
N ALA A 43 -0.21 -7.95 9.57
CA ALA A 43 0.86 -6.98 9.59
C ALA A 43 0.44 -5.74 8.80
N ALA A 44 1.10 -4.62 9.08
CA ALA A 44 0.95 -3.41 8.29
C ALA A 44 2.11 -3.32 7.30
N LEU A 45 1.80 -3.18 6.01
CA LEU A 45 2.78 -2.80 4.99
C LEU A 45 2.70 -1.29 4.80
N SER A 46 3.56 -0.55 5.49
CA SER A 46 3.63 0.91 5.42
C SER A 46 4.35 1.33 4.15
N LEU A 47 3.67 2.08 3.29
CA LEU A 47 4.22 2.57 2.03
C LEU A 47 5.05 3.83 2.24
N PRO A 48 6.02 4.10 1.36
CA PRO A 48 6.89 5.24 1.52
C PRO A 48 6.13 6.56 1.33
N SER A 49 6.32 7.48 2.27
CA SER A 49 5.94 8.88 2.18
C SER A 49 7.05 9.73 1.54
N ALA A 50 6.73 10.98 1.20
CA ALA A 50 7.62 11.87 0.45
C ALA A 50 8.91 12.28 1.21
N ASN A 51 9.03 11.90 2.48
CA ASN A 51 10.20 12.10 3.34
C ASN A 51 10.94 10.80 3.68
N SER A 52 10.49 9.67 3.13
CA SER A 52 11.05 8.34 3.40
C SER A 52 11.69 7.75 2.14
N LYS A 53 12.57 6.76 2.33
CA LYS A 53 13.14 5.99 1.21
C LYS A 53 12.02 5.21 0.53
N ASP A 54 12.15 4.92 -0.77
CA ASP A 54 11.17 4.22 -1.62
C ASP A 54 10.71 2.81 -1.17
N ARG A 55 11.09 2.35 0.02
CA ARG A 55 10.77 1.01 0.53
C ARG A 55 9.45 1.02 1.29
N ALA A 56 8.62 0.01 1.03
CA ALA A 56 7.52 -0.33 1.92
C ALA A 56 8.05 -1.17 3.10
N TRP A 57 7.67 -0.84 4.32
CA TRP A 57 8.16 -1.51 5.53
C TRP A 57 7.07 -2.37 6.15
N ILE A 58 7.45 -3.57 6.57
CA ILE A 58 6.55 -4.51 7.25
C ILE A 58 6.62 -4.25 8.75
N GLN A 59 5.47 -4.04 9.38
CA GLN A 59 5.29 -4.00 10.82
C GLN A 59 4.41 -5.17 11.28
N VAL A 60 5.05 -6.18 11.89
CA VAL A 60 4.40 -7.37 12.43
C VAL A 60 3.51 -7.02 13.62
N GLY A 61 2.35 -7.66 13.72
CA GLY A 61 1.35 -7.36 14.73
C GLY A 61 0.43 -6.18 14.35
N GLY A 62 0.67 -5.57 13.18
CA GLY A 62 -0.15 -4.48 12.67
C GLY A 62 0.04 -3.16 13.42
N LEU A 63 -0.94 -2.26 13.28
CA LEU A 63 -0.99 -0.99 13.99
C LEU A 63 -1.82 -1.11 15.27
N THR A 64 -1.27 -1.74 16.29
CA THR A 64 -1.93 -1.84 17.59
C THR A 64 -2.04 -0.45 18.24
N HIS A 65 -3.23 -0.14 18.78
CA HIS A 65 -3.52 1.11 19.50
C HIS A 65 -3.36 2.41 18.69
N GLN A 66 -3.36 2.35 17.36
CA GLN A 66 -3.33 3.54 16.52
C GLN A 66 -4.69 3.75 15.84
N THR A 67 -5.10 5.00 15.80
CA THR A 67 -6.22 5.47 14.99
C THR A 67 -5.76 5.62 13.54
N PHE A 68 -6.54 5.12 12.60
CA PHE A 68 -6.30 5.29 11.16
C PHE A 68 -7.65 5.32 10.43
N ILE A 69 -7.61 5.74 9.17
CA ILE A 69 -8.74 5.72 8.25
C ILE A 69 -8.61 4.48 7.37
N HIS A 70 -9.66 3.68 7.30
CA HIS A 70 -9.77 2.53 6.40
C HIS A 70 -10.46 2.93 5.10
N PHE A 71 -9.94 2.44 3.97
CA PHE A 71 -10.50 2.69 2.63
C PHE A 71 -10.89 1.35 1.96
N PRO A 72 -12.09 0.82 2.27
CA PRO A 72 -12.55 -0.47 1.70
C PRO A 72 -12.75 -0.42 0.19
N ASP A 73 -13.07 0.75 -0.36
CA ASP A 73 -13.33 0.95 -1.78
C ASP A 73 -12.12 1.51 -2.55
N ALA A 74 -10.94 1.54 -1.93
CA ALA A 74 -9.73 2.01 -2.59
C ALA A 74 -9.31 1.04 -3.71
N VAL A 75 -9.04 1.61 -4.88
CA VAL A 75 -8.59 0.90 -6.07
C VAL A 75 -7.18 1.33 -6.43
N LEU A 76 -6.42 0.38 -6.98
CA LEU A 76 -5.08 0.62 -7.50
C LEU A 76 -5.12 0.99 -8.98
N ARG A 77 -4.39 2.03 -9.38
CA ARG A 77 -4.17 2.45 -10.76
C ARG A 77 -2.68 2.50 -11.07
N LEU A 78 -2.24 1.63 -11.98
CA LEU A 78 -0.88 1.64 -12.51
C LEU A 78 -0.73 2.69 -13.62
N LYS A 79 0.46 3.30 -13.72
CA LYS A 79 0.79 4.19 -14.83
C LYS A 79 1.50 3.39 -15.91
N LEU A 80 0.79 3.08 -17.00
CA LEU A 80 1.29 2.21 -18.07
C LEU A 80 2.63 2.68 -18.68
N SER A 81 2.87 3.98 -18.75
CA SER A 81 4.11 4.55 -19.26
C SER A 81 5.33 4.38 -18.34
N SER A 82 5.14 3.84 -17.12
CA SER A 82 6.18 3.70 -16.10
C SER A 82 6.81 2.30 -16.05
N PHE A 83 6.54 1.48 -17.07
CA PHE A 83 7.11 0.16 -17.23
C PHE A 83 8.65 0.18 -17.11
N THR A 84 9.20 -0.79 -16.39
CA THR A 84 10.64 -0.92 -16.14
C THR A 84 11.06 -2.38 -16.15
N ALA A 85 12.33 -2.64 -16.48
CA ALA A 85 12.93 -3.97 -16.40
C ALA A 85 13.12 -4.44 -14.95
N VAL A 86 13.35 -3.50 -14.04
CA VAL A 86 13.55 -3.76 -12.61
C VAL A 86 12.87 -2.67 -11.79
N VAL A 87 12.10 -3.08 -10.79
CA VAL A 87 11.50 -2.21 -9.80
C VAL A 87 12.19 -2.39 -8.44
N THR A 88 12.46 -1.26 -7.79
CA THR A 88 13.00 -1.21 -6.44
C THR A 88 11.94 -0.66 -5.49
N GLY A 89 12.09 -0.96 -4.20
CA GLY A 89 11.20 -0.39 -3.20
C GLY A 89 9.76 -0.92 -3.31
N ALA A 90 8.79 0.00 -3.26
CA ALA A 90 7.36 -0.28 -3.25
C ALA A 90 6.69 -0.24 -4.64
N GLY A 91 7.46 -0.31 -5.72
CA GLY A 91 6.86 -0.36 -7.04
C GLY A 91 6.16 -1.70 -7.32
N LEU A 92 5.34 -1.72 -8.37
CA LEU A 92 4.34 -2.76 -8.59
C LEU A 92 4.85 -3.84 -9.53
N ILE A 93 4.58 -5.10 -9.21
CA ILE A 93 4.86 -6.25 -10.08
C ILE A 93 3.53 -6.87 -10.49
N CYS A 94 3.29 -7.03 -11.78
CA CYS A 94 2.07 -7.62 -12.33
C CYS A 94 2.37 -8.96 -12.98
N VAL A 95 1.75 -10.04 -12.50
CA VAL A 95 1.84 -11.39 -13.08
C VAL A 95 0.43 -11.84 -13.44
N GLY A 96 0.14 -11.92 -14.74
CA GLY A 96 -1.24 -12.16 -15.22
C GLY A 96 -2.22 -11.10 -14.71
N THR A 97 -3.24 -11.53 -13.97
CA THR A 97 -4.23 -10.63 -13.36
C THR A 97 -3.86 -10.14 -11.96
N GLN A 98 -2.80 -10.68 -11.37
CA GLN A 98 -2.43 -10.40 -9.98
C GLN A 98 -1.40 -9.27 -9.91
N ARG A 99 -1.49 -8.47 -8.84
CA ARG A 99 -0.55 -7.38 -8.55
C ARG A 99 0.13 -7.61 -7.22
N PHE A 100 1.42 -7.29 -7.16
CA PHE A 100 2.26 -7.55 -6.02
C PHE A 100 3.12 -6.34 -5.66
N ILE A 101 3.39 -6.19 -4.36
CA ILE A 101 4.31 -5.20 -3.79
C ILE A 101 5.30 -5.91 -2.88
N ARG A 102 6.55 -5.46 -2.88
CA ARG A 102 7.57 -5.94 -1.93
C ARG A 102 7.52 -5.14 -0.64
N GLY A 103 7.49 -5.85 0.48
CA GLY A 103 7.70 -5.31 1.81
C GLY A 103 9.05 -5.72 2.37
N TYR A 104 9.71 -4.81 3.06
CA TYR A 104 11.02 -5.02 3.67
C TYR A 104 10.90 -5.11 5.18
N GLU A 105 11.70 -5.97 5.80
CA GLU A 105 11.83 -6.05 7.25
C GLU A 105 12.92 -5.06 7.73
N GLN A 106 12.73 -4.44 8.92
CA GLN A 106 13.62 -3.39 9.43
C GLN A 106 15.11 -3.77 9.49
N GLN A 107 15.43 -5.06 9.58
CA GLN A 107 16.80 -5.58 9.68
C GLN A 107 17.16 -6.47 8.48
N GLY A 108 17.26 -5.90 7.27
CA GLY A 108 17.84 -6.62 6.13
C GLY A 108 17.54 -6.02 4.76
N PHE A 109 18.21 -6.53 3.74
CA PHE A 109 17.78 -6.42 2.33
C PHE A 109 16.78 -7.53 1.95
N GLN A 110 16.31 -8.30 2.93
CA GLN A 110 15.28 -9.31 2.75
C GLN A 110 13.94 -8.62 2.53
N TYR A 111 13.18 -9.15 1.59
CA TYR A 111 11.82 -8.71 1.29
C TYR A 111 10.90 -9.92 1.20
N SER A 112 9.65 -9.67 1.52
CA SER A 112 8.53 -10.55 1.22
C SER A 112 7.66 -9.88 0.16
N THR A 113 7.06 -10.68 -0.71
CA THR A 113 6.14 -10.19 -1.74
C THR A 113 4.71 -10.41 -1.26
N PHE A 114 3.86 -9.42 -1.44
CA PHE A 114 2.46 -9.47 -1.02
C PHE A 114 1.55 -9.24 -2.22
N ASN A 115 0.57 -10.10 -2.39
CA ASN A 115 -0.53 -9.87 -3.32
C ASN A 115 -1.36 -8.70 -2.80
N VAL A 116 -1.55 -7.67 -3.63
CA VAL A 116 -2.24 -6.44 -3.23
C VAL A 116 -3.73 -6.68 -2.98
N GLU A 117 -4.37 -7.59 -3.73
CA GLU A 117 -5.81 -7.84 -3.64
C GLU A 117 -6.17 -8.68 -2.42
N SER A 118 -5.37 -9.70 -2.11
CA SER A 118 -5.63 -10.59 -0.95
C SER A 118 -4.88 -10.20 0.31
N GLY A 119 -3.89 -9.30 0.20
CA GLY A 119 -2.94 -9.00 1.26
C GLY A 119 -2.04 -10.18 1.64
N ALA A 120 -2.14 -11.34 0.99
CA ALA A 120 -1.39 -12.53 1.37
C ALA A 120 0.06 -12.43 0.90
N MET A 121 0.98 -12.89 1.76
CA MET A 121 2.36 -13.14 1.36
C MET A 121 2.42 -14.26 0.32
N ASP A 122 3.13 -14.02 -0.78
CA ASP A 122 3.22 -14.94 -1.91
C ASP A 122 4.64 -14.97 -2.49
N GLN A 123 4.97 -16.06 -3.20
CA GLN A 123 6.21 -16.18 -3.95
C GLN A 123 5.90 -16.08 -5.44
N ILE A 124 6.60 -15.17 -6.12
CA ILE A 124 6.41 -14.96 -7.56
C ILE A 124 7.70 -15.28 -8.32
N ALA A 125 7.54 -15.88 -9.49
CA ALA A 125 8.60 -16.00 -10.47
C ALA A 125 8.80 -14.62 -11.14
N GLU A 126 9.75 -13.82 -10.64
CA GLU A 126 9.88 -12.41 -11.04
C GLU A 126 10.12 -12.18 -12.54
N HIS A 127 10.69 -13.17 -13.23
CA HIS A 127 10.93 -13.12 -14.68
C HIS A 127 9.64 -13.21 -15.52
N GLU A 128 8.53 -13.59 -14.91
CA GLU A 128 7.21 -13.65 -15.56
C GLU A 128 6.39 -12.36 -15.34
N GLY A 129 6.91 -11.42 -14.54
CA GLY A 129 6.21 -10.21 -14.14
C GLY A 129 6.53 -8.97 -14.97
N VAL A 130 5.50 -8.20 -15.32
CA VAL A 130 5.63 -6.83 -15.86
C VAL A 130 5.72 -5.87 -14.68
N GLN A 131 6.75 -5.03 -14.64
CA GLN A 131 7.05 -4.17 -13.49
C GLN A 131 6.78 -2.70 -13.79
N PHE A 132 6.20 -1.98 -12.83
CA PHE A 132 5.85 -0.56 -12.95
C PHE A 132 6.48 0.24 -11.83
N SER A 133 7.22 1.29 -12.20
CA SER A 133 7.85 2.20 -11.25
C SER A 133 6.88 3.24 -10.69
N GLN A 134 5.70 3.42 -11.29
CA GLN A 134 4.68 4.38 -10.83
C GLN A 134 3.28 3.77 -10.78
N TRP A 135 2.58 4.03 -9.68
CA TRP A 135 1.19 3.62 -9.45
C TRP A 135 0.54 4.51 -8.39
N SER A 136 -0.78 4.49 -8.29
CA SER A 136 -1.53 5.20 -7.26
C SER A 136 -2.67 4.35 -6.69
N ALA A 137 -3.05 4.65 -5.45
CA ALA A 137 -4.26 4.16 -4.82
C ALA A 137 -5.22 5.33 -4.61
N GLY A 138 -6.50 5.11 -4.82
CA GLY A 138 -7.52 6.15 -4.72
C GLY A 138 -8.93 5.58 -4.71
N ILE A 139 -9.93 6.44 -4.57
CA ILE A 139 -11.34 6.05 -4.59
C ILE A 139 -12.01 6.62 -5.84
N ILE A 140 -13.08 5.96 -6.30
CA ILE A 140 -13.89 6.46 -7.41
C ILE A 140 -15.08 7.24 -6.84
N ILE A 141 -15.07 8.57 -7.00
CA ILE A 141 -16.17 9.46 -6.62
C ILE A 141 -16.73 10.08 -7.89
N ASP A 142 -18.03 9.89 -8.13
CA ASP A 142 -18.72 10.42 -9.32
C ASP A 142 -18.01 10.08 -10.65
N GLY A 143 -17.46 8.86 -10.75
CA GLY A 143 -16.72 8.38 -11.91
C GLY A 143 -15.31 8.97 -12.08
N LYS A 144 -14.86 9.83 -11.16
CA LYS A 144 -13.51 10.37 -11.12
C LYS A 144 -12.66 9.61 -10.11
N PHE A 145 -11.39 9.44 -10.46
CA PHE A 145 -10.41 8.84 -9.56
C PHE A 145 -9.81 9.93 -8.68
N GLU A 146 -10.16 9.90 -7.40
CA GLU A 146 -9.61 10.75 -6.36
C GLU A 146 -8.42 10.02 -5.72
N GLU A 147 -7.21 10.48 -6.03
CA GLU A 147 -5.98 9.88 -5.55
C GLU A 147 -5.83 10.09 -4.03
N LEU A 148 -5.58 9.00 -3.30
CA LEU A 148 -5.25 9.01 -1.88
C LEU A 148 -3.74 8.89 -1.66
N TYR A 149 -3.06 8.15 -2.54
CA TYR A 149 -1.64 7.88 -2.49
C TYR A 149 -1.07 7.66 -3.89
N SER A 150 0.16 8.11 -4.12
CA SER A 150 0.95 7.73 -5.30
C SER A 150 2.33 7.25 -4.89
N PHE A 151 2.86 6.33 -5.70
CA PHE A 151 4.24 5.88 -5.66
C PHE A 151 4.95 6.23 -6.99
N PRO A 152 6.16 6.80 -6.96
CA PRO A 152 6.80 7.38 -5.78
C PRO A 152 5.94 8.51 -5.21
N SER A 153 5.95 8.65 -3.88
CA SER A 153 5.18 9.70 -3.22
C SER A 153 5.76 11.06 -3.61
N ILE A 154 4.95 11.87 -4.27
CA ILE A 154 5.36 13.21 -4.67
C ILE A 154 5.25 14.11 -3.43
N ARG A 155 6.28 14.90 -3.14
CA ARG A 155 6.12 16.02 -2.20
C ARG A 155 5.09 16.97 -2.83
N SER A 156 3.91 17.08 -2.24
CA SER A 156 3.15 18.31 -2.38
C SER A 156 4.09 19.44 -1.99
N GLY A 157 4.38 20.34 -2.93
CA GLY A 157 5.28 21.47 -2.69
C GLY A 157 4.81 22.33 -1.52
N PRO A 158 5.68 23.18 -0.96
CA PRO A 158 5.27 24.20 0.01
C PRO A 158 4.22 25.15 -0.56
#